data_AF-A0A9E0A8I9-F1
#
_entry.id   AF-A0A9E0A8I9-F1
#
_cell.length_a   1.000
_cell.length_b   1.000
_cell.length_c   1.000
_cell.angle_alpha   90.00
_cell.angle_beta   90.00
_cell.angle_gamma   90.00
#
_symmetry.space_group_name_H-M   'P 1'
#
loop_
_entity.id
_entity.type
_entity.pdbx_description
1 polymer ?
#
loop_
_entity_poly.entity_id
_entity_poly.type
_entity_poly.pdbx_seq_one_letter_code
_entity_poly.pdbx_strand_id
1 'polypeptide(L)'
;MKAKHLLLSLFVFVALVSNAQLVTDPQQVVADILEEMAANSDTEQDYSELVEDLLQLAESPLNLNAARKSDLQKLFFLTDFQIESLLSYRDSTGKILSVYELQLVPGFDLTDVERL
;
A
#
# COMPACT_ATOMS: atom_id res chain seq x y z
N MET A 1 33.33 -32.71 -12.37
CA MET A 1 31.86 -32.80 -12.43
C MET A 1 31.16 -32.76 -11.06
N LYS A 2 31.65 -33.45 -10.01
CA LYS A 2 30.95 -33.54 -8.70
C LYS A 2 30.75 -32.19 -7.96
N ALA A 3 31.73 -31.29 -7.99
CA ALA A 3 31.65 -29.98 -7.31
C ALA A 3 30.60 -29.03 -7.91
N LYS A 4 30.30 -29.16 -9.21
CA LYS A 4 29.30 -28.30 -9.90
C LYS A 4 27.87 -28.63 -9.46
N HIS A 5 27.58 -29.91 -9.22
CA HIS A 5 26.28 -30.34 -8.69
C HIS A 5 26.09 -29.98 -7.22
N LEU A 6 27.18 -29.96 -6.44
CA LEU A 6 27.16 -29.50 -5.04
C LEU A 6 26.80 -28.01 -4.96
N LEU A 7 27.45 -27.17 -5.76
CA LEU A 7 27.15 -25.73 -5.86
C LEU A 7 25.72 -25.45 -6.34
N LEU A 8 25.24 -26.22 -7.32
CA LEU A 8 23.86 -26.09 -7.80
C LEU A 8 22.84 -26.44 -6.72
N SER A 9 23.10 -27.49 -5.92
CA SER A 9 22.20 -27.88 -4.82
C SER A 9 22.19 -26.86 -3.69
N LEU A 10 23.34 -26.22 -3.41
CA LEU A 10 23.45 -25.16 -2.41
C LEU A 10 22.68 -23.90 -2.83
N PHE A 11 22.74 -23.54 -4.12
CA PHE A 11 21.99 -22.41 -4.67
C PHE A 11 20.47 -22.63 -4.60
N VAL A 12 20.00 -23.84 -4.94
CA VAL A 12 18.57 -24.20 -4.82
C VAL A 12 18.11 -24.20 -3.36
N PHE A 13 18.97 -24.63 -2.43
CA PHE A 13 18.66 -24.59 -1.00
C PHE A 13 18.51 -23.16 -0.47
N VAL A 14 19.39 -22.23 -0.86
CA VAL A 14 19.30 -20.82 -0.46
C VAL A 14 18.04 -20.13 -1.02
N ALA A 15 17.62 -20.49 -2.24
CA ALA A 15 16.39 -19.95 -2.83
C ALA A 15 15.10 -20.38 -2.10
N LEU A 16 15.13 -21.51 -1.37
CA LEU A 16 13.98 -22.04 -0.63
C LEU A 16 13.83 -21.44 0.78
N VAL A 17 14.86 -20.77 1.30
CA VAL A 17 14.83 -20.11 2.64
C VAL A 17 14.59 -18.60 2.58
N SER A 18 14.55 -17.99 1.39
CA SER A 18 14.20 -16.58 1.22
C SER A 18 12.71 -16.36 1.38
N ASN A 19 12.26 -16.18 2.62
CA ASN A 19 10.99 -15.54 2.92
C ASN A 19 11.26 -14.05 3.17
N ALA A 20 11.44 -13.28 2.10
CA ALA A 20 11.44 -11.83 2.18
C ALA A 20 10.02 -11.32 1.87
N GLN A 21 9.06 -11.63 2.74
CA GLN A 21 7.83 -10.86 2.80
C GLN A 21 8.09 -9.74 3.79
N LEU A 22 8.18 -8.51 3.30
CA LEU A 22 8.05 -7.32 4.11
C LEU A 22 6.65 -7.40 4.74
N VAL A 23 6.58 -7.86 5.99
CA VAL A 23 5.38 -7.67 6.79
C VAL A 23 5.43 -6.20 7.18
N THR A 24 4.64 -5.39 6.47
CA THR A 24 4.46 -3.99 6.83
C THR A 24 3.70 -3.96 8.16
N ASP A 25 4.32 -3.43 9.22
CA ASP A 25 3.65 -3.25 10.50
C ASP A 25 2.61 -2.12 10.35
N PRO A 26 1.30 -2.41 10.49
CA PRO A 26 0.28 -1.39 10.34
C PRO A 26 0.48 -0.18 11.25
N GLN A 27 1.03 -0.38 12.45
CA GLN A 27 1.30 0.73 13.36
C GLN A 27 2.36 1.68 12.80
N GLN A 28 3.36 1.13 12.11
CA GLN A 28 4.38 1.92 11.44
C GLN A 28 3.79 2.71 10.27
N VAL A 29 2.95 2.08 9.44
CA VAL A 29 2.29 2.77 8.31
C VAL A 29 1.43 3.93 8.81
N VAL A 30 0.65 3.71 9.87
CA VAL A 30 -0.16 4.76 10.49
C VAL A 30 0.72 5.90 11.00
N ALA A 31 1.83 5.59 11.68
CA ALA A 31 2.76 6.61 12.16
C ALA A 31 3.37 7.42 11.01
N ASP A 32 3.78 6.77 9.92
CA ASP A 32 4.37 7.43 8.75
C ASP A 32 3.37 8.36 8.05
N ILE A 33 2.09 7.95 7.95
CA ILE A 33 1.01 8.79 7.42
C ILE A 33 0.81 10.03 8.31
N LEU A 34 0.74 9.85 9.63
CA LEU A 34 0.56 10.96 10.57
C LEU A 34 1.72 11.94 10.53
N GLU A 35 2.96 11.45 10.43
CA GLU A 35 4.14 12.31 10.35
C GLU A 35 4.09 13.18 9.10
N GLU A 36 3.75 12.62 7.94
CA GLU A 36 3.60 13.39 6.70
C GLU A 36 2.46 14.41 6.80
N MET A 37 1.31 14.03 7.36
CA MET A 37 0.18 14.94 7.53
C MET A 37 0.51 16.08 8.50
N ALA A 38 1.17 15.78 9.61
CA ALA A 38 1.62 16.77 10.59
C ALA A 38 2.68 17.71 9.99
N ALA A 39 3.60 17.20 9.16
CA ALA A 39 4.60 18.02 8.48
C ALA A 39 3.99 18.97 7.44
N ASN A 40 2.85 18.61 6.85
CA ASN A 40 2.13 19.44 5.88
C ASN A 40 1.04 20.32 6.51
N SER A 41 0.80 20.22 7.82
CA SER A 41 -0.18 21.03 8.54
C SER A 41 0.47 22.24 9.19
N ASP A 42 -0.09 23.43 8.95
CA ASP A 42 0.34 24.68 9.60
C ASP A 42 -0.18 24.82 11.05
N THR A 43 -1.02 23.90 11.51
CA THR A 43 -1.64 23.92 12.84
C THR A 43 -1.57 22.56 13.54
N GLU A 44 -1.42 22.56 14.86
CA GLU A 44 -1.57 21.34 15.67
C GLU A 44 -3.02 20.85 15.55
N GLN A 45 -3.20 19.71 14.88
CA GLN A 45 -4.47 19.04 14.69
C GLN A 45 -4.51 17.78 15.57
N ASP A 46 -5.64 17.52 16.22
CA ASP A 46 -5.86 16.25 16.91
C ASP A 46 -6.19 15.17 15.89
N TYR A 47 -5.31 14.17 15.80
CA TYR A 47 -5.44 13.05 14.88
C TYR A 47 -5.96 11.79 15.56
N SER A 48 -6.43 11.84 16.81
CA SER A 48 -6.82 10.63 17.56
C SER A 48 -7.91 9.82 16.85
N GLU A 49 -8.93 10.48 16.29
CA GLU A 49 -9.99 9.82 15.49
C GLU A 49 -9.43 9.23 14.19
N LEU A 50 -8.52 9.94 13.53
CA LEU A 50 -7.86 9.49 12.30
C LEU A 50 -7.02 8.22 12.56
N VAL A 51 -6.31 8.16 13.68
CA VAL A 51 -5.52 6.98 14.07
C VAL A 51 -6.42 5.76 14.23
N GLU A 52 -7.56 5.91 14.88
CA GLU A 52 -8.53 4.82 15.05
C GLU A 52 -9.07 4.34 13.69
N ASP A 53 -9.44 5.26 12.80
CA ASP A 53 -9.90 4.95 11.45
C ASP A 53 -8.85 4.21 10.63
N LEU A 54 -7.58 4.65 10.68
CA LEU A 54 -6.49 4.00 9.93
C LEU A 54 -6.16 2.61 10.48
N LEU A 55 -6.19 2.42 11.81
CA LEU A 55 -6.02 1.10 12.42
C LEU A 55 -7.17 0.16 12.03
N GLN A 56 -8.41 0.66 11.98
CA GLN A 56 -9.54 -0.13 11.51
C GLN A 56 -9.40 -0.51 10.04
N LEU A 57 -8.92 0.40 9.19
CA LEU A 57 -8.63 0.12 7.79
C LEU A 57 -7.54 -0.94 7.62
N ALA A 58 -6.53 -0.96 8.50
CA ALA A 58 -5.51 -2.01 8.49
C ALA A 58 -6.07 -3.39 8.86
N GLU A 59 -7.01 -3.46 9.80
CA GLU A 59 -7.68 -4.71 10.18
C GLU A 59 -8.67 -5.19 9.10
N SER A 60 -9.33 -4.26 8.41
CA SER A 60 -10.34 -4.54 7.38
C SER A 60 -10.11 -3.65 6.15
N PRO A 61 -9.17 -4.04 5.26
CA PRO A 61 -8.78 -3.21 4.12
C PRO A 61 -9.93 -2.97 3.15
N LEU A 62 -9.91 -1.77 2.56
CA LEU A 62 -10.93 -1.34 1.62
C LEU A 62 -10.82 -2.12 0.30
N ASN A 63 -11.94 -2.68 -0.17
CA ASN A 63 -11.98 -3.32 -1.47
C ASN A 63 -11.99 -2.29 -2.60
N LEU A 64 -10.83 -2.00 -3.21
CA LEU A 64 -10.68 -1.02 -4.29
C LEU A 64 -11.58 -1.30 -5.51
N ASN A 65 -11.92 -2.57 -5.76
CA ASN A 65 -12.80 -2.96 -6.86
C ASN A 65 -14.30 -2.65 -6.61
N ALA A 66 -14.68 -2.34 -5.37
CA ALA A 66 -16.05 -2.02 -4.97
C ALA A 66 -16.19 -0.63 -4.34
N ALA A 67 -15.07 -0.03 -3.90
CA ALA A 67 -15.03 1.26 -3.25
C ALA A 67 -15.60 2.39 -4.13
N ARG A 68 -16.44 3.22 -3.55
CA ARG A 68 -16.89 4.48 -4.16
C ARG A 68 -15.92 5.60 -3.82
N LYS A 69 -16.06 6.74 -4.49
CA LYS A 69 -15.31 7.96 -4.17
C LYS A 69 -15.36 8.29 -2.66
N SER A 70 -16.53 8.23 -2.06
CA SER A 70 -16.71 8.48 -0.62
C SER A 70 -15.99 7.48 0.29
N ASP A 71 -15.78 6.25 -0.17
CA ASP A 71 -15.03 5.25 0.60
C ASP A 71 -13.53 5.52 0.48
N LEU A 72 -13.06 5.88 -0.71
CA LEU A 72 -11.66 6.25 -0.96
C LEU A 72 -11.27 7.56 -0.25
N GLN A 73 -12.21 8.49 -0.06
CA GLN A 73 -11.98 9.72 0.71
C GLN A 73 -11.66 9.48 2.19
N LYS A 74 -11.92 8.28 2.73
CA LYS A 74 -11.49 7.89 4.07
C LYS A 74 -10.00 7.55 4.14
N LEU A 75 -9.35 7.37 2.99
CA LEU A 75 -7.91 7.18 2.88
C LEU A 75 -7.29 8.58 2.84
N PHE A 76 -7.12 9.21 4.00
CA PHE A 76 -6.70 10.61 4.13
C PHE A 76 -5.33 10.93 3.52
N PHE A 77 -4.52 9.90 3.27
CA PHE A 77 -3.24 9.99 2.57
C PHE A 77 -3.39 10.03 1.04
N LEU A 78 -4.59 9.82 0.48
CA LEU A 78 -4.86 9.99 -0.94
C LEU A 78 -5.43 11.38 -1.23
N THR A 79 -4.88 12.02 -2.25
CA THR A 79 -5.38 13.28 -2.79
C THR A 79 -6.64 13.06 -3.65
N ASP A 80 -7.45 14.12 -3.80
CA ASP A 80 -8.61 14.09 -4.73
C ASP A 80 -8.21 13.68 -6.15
N PHE A 81 -7.03 14.10 -6.62
CA PHE A 81 -6.51 13.71 -7.92
C PHE A 81 -6.22 12.21 -8.02
N GLN A 82 -5.57 11.62 -7.01
CA GLN A 82 -5.32 10.18 -6.95
C GLN A 82 -6.63 9.38 -6.90
N ILE A 83 -7.60 9.82 -6.10
CA ILE A 83 -8.92 9.18 -6.00
C ILE A 83 -9.62 9.14 -7.37
N GLU A 84 -9.68 10.27 -8.07
CA GLU A 84 -10.28 10.32 -9.42
C GLU A 84 -9.51 9.48 -10.43
N SER A 85 -8.17 9.49 -10.35
CA SER A 85 -7.32 8.71 -11.25
C SER A 85 -7.52 7.22 -11.06
N LEU A 86 -7.67 6.75 -9.81
CA LEU A 86 -7.96 5.35 -9.48
C LEU A 86 -9.33 4.92 -10.01
N LEU A 87 -10.36 5.74 -9.80
CA LEU A 87 -11.70 5.47 -10.31
C LEU A 87 -11.70 5.40 -11.84
N SER A 88 -11.07 6.37 -12.51
CA SER A 88 -10.95 6.38 -13.97
C SER A 88 -10.16 5.19 -14.50
N TYR A 89 -9.09 4.77 -13.81
CA TYR A 89 -8.33 3.58 -14.18
C TYR A 89 -9.24 2.35 -14.14
N ARG A 90 -9.90 2.09 -13.01
CA ARG A 90 -10.82 0.97 -12.83
C ARG A 90 -11.95 0.97 -13.88
N ASP A 91 -12.51 2.12 -14.19
CA ASP A 91 -13.59 2.23 -15.17
C ASP A 91 -13.12 1.93 -16.61
N SER A 92 -11.85 2.20 -16.92
CA SER A 92 -11.27 1.99 -18.25
C SER A 92 -10.63 0.60 -18.46
N THR A 93 -10.05 0.01 -17.41
CA THR A 93 -9.32 -1.28 -17.48
C THR A 93 -10.12 -2.45 -16.91
N GLY A 94 -11.13 -2.17 -16.08
CA GLY A 94 -11.91 -3.16 -15.37
C GLY A 94 -11.41 -3.39 -13.95
N LYS A 95 -11.47 -4.65 -13.49
CA LYS A 95 -11.05 -4.97 -12.12
C LYS A 95 -9.54 -4.86 -11.97
N ILE A 96 -9.11 -4.27 -10.86
CA ILE A 96 -7.72 -4.29 -10.39
C ILE A 96 -7.41 -5.71 -9.94
N LEU A 97 -6.48 -6.38 -10.61
CA LEU A 97 -6.12 -7.78 -10.33
C LEU A 97 -4.96 -7.89 -9.34
N SER A 98 -4.18 -6.83 -9.21
CA SER A 98 -3.02 -6.74 -8.32
C SER A 98 -2.89 -5.32 -7.81
N VAL A 99 -2.57 -5.13 -6.53
CA VAL A 99 -2.31 -3.81 -5.94
C VAL A 99 -1.16 -3.08 -6.66
N TYR A 100 -0.23 -3.82 -7.27
CA TYR A 100 0.87 -3.24 -8.04
C TYR A 100 0.42 -2.57 -9.36
N GLU A 101 -0.80 -2.86 -9.85
CA GLU A 101 -1.37 -2.13 -10.99
C GLU A 101 -1.60 -0.65 -10.67
N LEU A 102 -1.67 -0.28 -9.39
CA LEU A 102 -1.77 1.11 -8.96
C LEU A 102 -0.58 1.94 -9.41
N GLN A 103 0.61 1.36 -9.64
CA GLN A 103 1.74 2.09 -10.23
C GLN A 103 1.50 2.55 -11.68
N LEU A 104 0.46 2.03 -12.34
CA LEU A 104 0.01 2.48 -13.66
C LEU A 104 -1.03 3.61 -13.57
N VAL A 105 -1.53 3.89 -12.36
CA VAL A 105 -2.52 4.95 -12.11
C VAL A 105 -1.78 6.28 -11.99
N PRO A 106 -2.18 7.32 -12.73
CA PRO A 106 -1.59 8.64 -12.60
C PRO A 106 -1.62 9.15 -11.16
N GLY A 107 -0.48 9.65 -10.69
CA GLY A 107 -0.34 10.19 -9.32
C GLY A 107 -0.06 9.16 -8.24
N PHE A 108 0.05 7.88 -8.55
CA PHE A 108 0.49 6.85 -7.60
C PHE A 108 1.98 6.57 -7.75
N ASP A 109 2.68 6.51 -6.62
CA ASP A 109 4.03 5.97 -6.51
C ASP A 109 4.08 4.72 -5.61
N LEU A 110 5.28 4.19 -5.38
CA LEU A 110 5.43 2.99 -4.56
C LEU A 110 4.98 3.21 -3.10
N THR A 111 5.20 4.41 -2.56
CA THR A 111 4.80 4.78 -1.20
C THR A 111 3.28 4.74 -1.07
N ASP A 112 2.55 5.25 -2.08
CA ASP A 112 1.09 5.17 -2.11
C ASP A 112 0.58 3.72 -2.12
N VAL A 113 1.27 2.85 -2.87
CA VAL A 113 0.92 1.42 -2.94
C VAL A 113 1.22 0.70 -1.64
N GLU A 114 2.30 1.05 -0.95
CA GLU A 114 2.67 0.46 0.35
C GLU A 114 1.71 0.83 1.48
N ARG A 115 0.98 1.95 1.33
CA ARG A 115 -0.03 2.43 2.29
C ARG A 115 -1.42 1.80 2.11
N LEU A 116 -1.65 1.04 1.03
CA LEU A 116 -2.95 0.42 0.67
C LEU A 116 -2.98 -1.08 0.89
#